data_AF-A0A7Z9LUZ1-F1
#
_entry.id   AF-A0A7Z9LUZ1-F1
#
_cell.length_a   1.000
_cell.length_b   1.000
_cell.length_c   1.000
_cell.angle_alpha   90.00
_cell.angle_beta   90.00
_cell.angle_gamma   90.00
#
_symmetry.space_group_name_H-M   'P 1'
#
loop_
_entity.id
_entity.type
_entity.pdbx_description
1 polymer ?
#
loop_
_entity_poly.entity_id
_entity_poly.type
_entity_poly.pdbx_seq_one_letter_code
_entity_poly.pdbx_strand_id
1 'polypeptide(L)'
;MNGSIIPDGYIIDDYGLRNIFENTIAINFNHRWIGSFTFIYILSFTIYLLLSSKIIITIKSISLFAVLFFSSLQFFLGILTLLSNVKISFASLHQSNSVLLLASLLFSYYQFKNNANKPNSL
;
A
#
# COMPACT_ATOMS: atom_id res chain seq x y z
N MET A 1 -0.61 -4.95 -21.55
CA MET A 1 -0.34 -3.60 -22.11
C MET A 1 0.39 -3.85 -23.40
N ASN A 2 -0.30 -3.79 -24.53
CA ASN A 2 0.14 -4.26 -25.85
C ASN A 2 1.27 -3.39 -26.44
N GLY A 3 2.40 -3.27 -25.73
CA GLY A 3 3.55 -2.44 -26.13
C GLY A 3 3.50 -0.97 -25.68
N SER A 4 2.36 -0.48 -25.21
CA SER A 4 2.16 0.91 -24.76
C SER A 4 2.25 1.08 -23.24
N ILE A 5 2.88 2.16 -22.77
CA ILE A 5 2.98 2.50 -21.32
C ILE A 5 1.62 2.95 -20.76
N ILE A 6 0.77 3.53 -21.60
CA ILE A 6 -0.62 3.86 -21.28
C ILE A 6 -1.48 2.86 -22.05
N PRO A 7 -2.38 2.11 -21.38
CA PRO A 7 -3.20 1.12 -22.06
C PRO A 7 -4.16 1.76 -23.06
N ASP A 8 -4.41 1.06 -24.15
CA ASP A 8 -5.42 1.45 -25.12
C ASP A 8 -6.79 1.51 -24.43
N GLY A 9 -7.54 2.59 -24.65
CA GLY A 9 -8.80 2.85 -23.94
C GLY A 9 -8.61 3.48 -22.56
N TYR A 10 -7.42 3.95 -22.18
CA TYR A 10 -7.23 4.74 -20.95
C TYR A 10 -8.01 6.05 -20.99
N ILE A 11 -8.10 6.72 -22.14
CA ILE A 11 -8.91 7.94 -22.33
C ILE A 11 -10.11 7.57 -23.19
N ILE A 12 -11.30 7.90 -22.70
CA ILE A 12 -12.53 7.89 -23.47
C ILE A 12 -12.99 9.35 -23.50
N ASP A 13 -13.04 9.93 -24.70
CA ASP A 13 -13.18 11.38 -24.90
C ASP A 13 -14.46 11.97 -24.28
N ASP A 14 -15.54 11.19 -24.23
CA ASP A 14 -16.83 11.62 -23.67
C ASP A 14 -16.83 11.75 -22.14
N TYR A 15 -15.91 11.08 -21.42
CA TYR A 15 -15.96 11.02 -19.96
C TYR A 15 -15.18 12.15 -19.24
N GLY A 16 -14.26 12.85 -19.91
CA GLY A 16 -13.46 13.92 -19.27
C GLY A 16 -12.82 13.49 -17.94
N LEU A 17 -13.08 14.21 -16.83
CA LEU A 17 -12.57 13.86 -15.49
C LEU A 17 -13.19 12.58 -14.91
N ARG A 18 -14.41 12.20 -15.33
CA ARG A 18 -15.08 10.97 -14.87
C ARG A 18 -14.34 9.72 -15.33
N ASN A 19 -13.56 9.83 -16.39
CA ASN A 19 -12.75 8.76 -16.92
C ASN A 19 -11.82 8.13 -15.86
N ILE A 20 -11.36 8.90 -14.87
CA ILE A 20 -10.50 8.38 -13.78
C ILE A 20 -11.24 7.40 -12.86
N PHE A 21 -12.57 7.52 -12.76
CA PHE A 21 -13.42 6.79 -11.81
C PHE A 21 -14.45 5.86 -12.45
N GLU A 22 -14.82 6.11 -13.70
CA GLU A 22 -15.85 5.34 -14.43
C GLU A 22 -15.23 4.37 -15.44
N ASN A 23 -14.03 4.65 -15.95
CA ASN A 23 -13.34 3.76 -16.89
C ASN A 23 -12.54 2.69 -16.15
N THR A 24 -12.99 1.43 -16.26
CA THR A 24 -12.36 0.28 -15.57
C THR A 24 -10.90 0.06 -15.96
N ILE A 25 -10.49 0.41 -17.18
CA ILE A 25 -9.10 0.35 -17.64
C ILE A 25 -8.28 1.42 -16.90
N ALA A 26 -8.79 2.64 -16.84
CA ALA A 26 -8.14 3.75 -16.15
C ALA A 26 -8.04 3.50 -14.64
N ILE A 27 -9.11 3.01 -14.01
CA ILE A 27 -9.13 2.66 -12.57
C ILE A 27 -8.06 1.62 -12.25
N ASN A 28 -8.02 0.51 -13.00
CA ASN A 28 -7.04 -0.55 -12.76
C ASN A 28 -5.60 -0.09 -13.00
N PHE A 29 -5.39 0.73 -14.03
CA PHE A 29 -4.08 1.33 -14.32
C PHE A 29 -3.64 2.26 -13.17
N ASN A 30 -4.49 3.20 -12.77
CA ASN A 30 -4.21 4.16 -11.72
C ASN A 30 -3.97 3.46 -10.38
N HIS A 31 -4.82 2.49 -10.03
CA HIS A 31 -4.67 1.70 -8.81
C HIS A 31 -3.32 0.98 -8.76
N ARG A 32 -2.88 0.37 -9.87
CA ARG A 32 -1.60 -0.34 -9.95
C ARG A 32 -0.42 0.61 -9.71
N TRP A 33 -0.42 1.79 -10.33
CA TRP A 33 0.67 2.76 -10.17
C TRP A 33 0.70 3.37 -8.77
N ILE A 34 -0.45 3.81 -8.25
CA ILE A 34 -0.56 4.37 -6.90
C ILE A 34 -0.11 3.34 -5.86
N GLY A 35 -0.55 2.08 -6.00
CA GLY A 35 -0.13 0.98 -5.13
C GLY A 35 1.38 0.71 -5.20
N SER A 36 1.96 0.74 -6.40
CA SER A 36 3.41 0.56 -6.59
C SER A 36 4.22 1.67 -5.94
N PHE A 37 3.82 2.93 -6.15
CA PHE A 37 4.49 4.08 -5.54
C PHE A 37 4.36 4.09 -4.02
N THR A 38 3.19 3.72 -3.49
CA THR A 38 2.95 3.62 -2.06
C THR A 38 3.81 2.52 -1.43
N PHE A 39 3.91 1.35 -2.06
CA PHE A 39 4.78 0.28 -1.60
C PHE A 39 6.26 0.70 -1.58
N ILE A 40 6.75 1.31 -2.67
CA ILE A 40 8.12 1.83 -2.74
C ILE A 40 8.36 2.87 -1.65
N TYR A 41 7.44 3.81 -1.44
CA TYR A 41 7.55 4.82 -0.39
C TYR A 41 7.67 4.18 1.00
N ILE A 42 6.79 3.24 1.35
CA ILE A 42 6.82 2.54 2.65
C ILE A 42 8.14 1.78 2.82
N LEU A 43 8.60 1.09 1.77
CA LEU A 43 9.85 0.34 1.79
C LEU A 43 11.05 1.26 2.00
N SER A 44 11.18 2.31 1.18
CA SER A 44 12.26 3.30 1.28
C SER A 44 12.26 4.02 2.62
N PHE A 45 11.08 4.40 3.13
CA PHE A 45 10.95 5.03 4.44
C PHE A 45 11.40 4.10 5.57
N THR A 46 11.00 2.83 5.51
CA THR A 46 11.39 1.84 6.53
C THR A 46 12.91 1.59 6.49
N ILE A 47 13.50 1.45 5.29
CA ILE A 47 14.96 1.31 5.11
C ILE A 47 15.69 2.54 5.66
N TYR A 48 15.23 3.76 5.34
CA TYR A 48 15.82 4.99 5.86
C TYR A 48 15.83 5.03 7.39
N LEU A 49 14.73 4.61 8.04
CA LEU A 49 14.67 4.55 9.50
C LEU A 49 15.62 3.51 10.10
N LEU A 50 15.80 2.36 9.43
CA LEU A 50 16.74 1.31 9.85
C LEU A 50 18.19 1.79 9.75
N LEU A 51 18.56 2.41 8.63
CA LEU A 51 19.92 2.92 8.39
C LEU A 51 20.26 4.11 9.28
N SER A 52 19.28 4.91 9.68
CA SER A 52 19.50 6.06 10.57
C SER A 52 19.72 5.67 12.04
N SER A 53 19.79 4.37 12.37
CA SER A 53 19.84 3.84 13.75
C SER A 53 18.74 4.40 14.66
N LYS A 54 17.64 4.90 14.08
CA LYS A 54 16.48 5.45 14.80
C LYS A 54 15.56 4.35 15.33
N ILE A 55 15.83 3.10 14.96
CA ILE A 55 15.05 1.92 15.35
C ILE A 55 15.82 1.17 16.45
N ILE A 56 15.41 1.40 17.70
CA ILE A 56 15.69 0.49 18.82
C ILE A 56 14.57 -0.56 18.81
N ILE A 57 14.88 -1.85 19.00
CA ILE A 57 13.86 -2.92 19.05
C ILE A 57 12.92 -2.63 20.22
N THR A 58 11.76 -2.07 19.90
CA THR A 58 10.70 -1.68 20.82
C THR A 58 9.36 -2.07 20.20
N ILE A 59 8.27 -2.00 20.98
CA ILE A 59 6.91 -2.26 20.46
C ILE A 59 6.58 -1.35 19.25
N LYS A 60 7.17 -0.15 19.16
CA LYS A 60 7.04 0.75 17.99
C LYS A 60 7.63 0.14 16.73
N SER A 61 8.83 -0.41 16.84
CA SER A 61 9.55 -1.05 15.74
C SER A 61 8.80 -2.28 15.24
N ILE A 62 8.19 -3.05 16.14
CA ILE A 62 7.32 -4.18 15.78
C ILE A 62 6.12 -3.71 14.94
N SER A 63 5.46 -2.61 15.33
CA SER A 63 4.35 -2.06 14.55
C SER A 63 4.76 -1.56 13.16
N LEU A 64 5.97 -1.00 13.01
CA LEU A 64 6.52 -0.61 11.71
C LEU A 64 6.81 -1.83 10.82
N PHE A 65 7.40 -2.89 11.38
CA PHE A 65 7.64 -4.13 10.65
C PHE A 65 6.33 -4.80 10.22
N ALA A 66 5.27 -4.72 11.03
CA ALA A 66 3.95 -5.21 10.65
C ALA A 66 3.38 -4.44 9.44
N VAL A 67 3.51 -3.11 9.41
CA VAL A 67 3.11 -2.29 8.25
C VAL A 67 3.91 -2.70 7.00
N LEU A 68 5.23 -2.87 7.12
CA LEU A 68 6.07 -3.32 6.00
C LEU A 68 5.66 -4.70 5.50
N PHE A 69 5.41 -5.64 6.41
CA PHE A 69 4.97 -7.00 6.07
C PHE A 69 3.63 -6.99 5.32
N PHE A 70 2.60 -6.37 5.89
CA PHE A 70 1.29 -6.32 5.26
C PHE A 70 1.30 -5.54 3.95
N SER A 71 2.12 -4.50 3.82
CA SER A 71 2.30 -3.75 2.57
C SER A 71 2.97 -4.60 1.49
N SER A 72 4.00 -5.38 1.86
CA SER A 72 4.66 -6.33 0.94
C SER A 72 3.70 -7.42 0.48
N LEU A 73 2.94 -7.99 1.42
CA LEU A 73 1.92 -9.00 1.13
C LEU A 73 0.81 -8.42 0.25
N GLN A 74 0.40 -7.16 0.48
CA GLN A 74 -0.60 -6.47 -0.33
C GLN A 74 -0.14 -6.35 -1.78
N PHE A 75 1.07 -5.85 -2.00
CA PHE A 75 1.63 -5.67 -3.33
C PHE A 75 1.76 -7.01 -4.07
N PHE A 76 2.24 -8.05 -3.39
CA PHE A 76 2.36 -9.38 -3.96
C PHE A 76 1.00 -10.00 -4.32
N LEU A 77 0.00 -9.90 -3.43
CA LEU A 77 -1.36 -10.35 -3.71
C LEU A 77 -1.98 -9.58 -4.89
N GLY A 78 -1.63 -8.31 -5.07
CA GLY A 78 -2.10 -7.49 -6.19
C GLY A 78 -1.59 -8.04 -7.52
N ILE A 79 -0.29 -8.35 -7.57
CA ILE A 79 0.33 -9.00 -8.73
C ILE A 79 -0.29 -10.38 -8.98
N LEU A 80 -0.47 -11.21 -7.95
CA LEU A 80 -1.10 -12.52 -8.08
C LEU A 80 -2.54 -12.44 -8.60
N THR A 81 -3.29 -11.43 -8.17
CA THR A 81 -4.66 -11.20 -8.66
C THR A 81 -4.65 -10.90 -10.16
N LEU A 82 -3.69 -10.11 -10.65
CA LEU A 82 -3.53 -9.84 -12.08
C LEU A 82 -3.11 -11.10 -12.85
N LEU A 83 -2.10 -11.83 -12.36
CA LEU A 83 -1.60 -13.06 -13.01
C LEU A 83 -2.64 -14.19 -13.03
N SER A 84 -3.58 -14.18 -12.09
CA SER A 84 -4.66 -15.18 -12.01
C SER A 84 -5.94 -14.75 -12.74
N ASN A 85 -5.90 -13.71 -13.57
CA ASN A 85 -7.07 -13.15 -14.25
C ASN A 85 -8.22 -12.83 -13.28
N VAL A 86 -7.89 -12.22 -12.14
CA VAL A 86 -8.85 -11.79 -11.11
C VAL A 86 -9.61 -12.98 -10.51
N LYS A 87 -8.92 -14.09 -10.22
CA LYS A 87 -9.52 -15.21 -9.49
C LYS A 87 -10.01 -14.74 -8.12
N ILE A 88 -11.27 -15.01 -7.82
CA ILE A 88 -11.99 -14.51 -6.62
C ILE A 88 -11.21 -14.79 -5.33
N SER A 89 -10.57 -15.96 -5.21
CA SER A 89 -9.77 -16.30 -4.03
C SER A 89 -8.63 -15.31 -3.77
N PHE A 90 -7.87 -14.92 -4.80
CA PHE A 90 -6.76 -13.97 -4.65
C PHE A 90 -7.28 -12.53 -4.48
N ALA A 91 -8.34 -12.16 -5.18
CA ALA A 91 -8.98 -10.85 -5.02
C ALA A 91 -9.50 -10.65 -3.58
N SER A 92 -10.18 -11.64 -3.01
CA SER A 92 -10.68 -11.58 -1.63
C SER A 92 -9.55 -11.56 -0.60
N LEU A 93 -8.48 -12.32 -0.82
CA LEU A 93 -7.29 -12.25 0.03
C LEU A 93 -6.62 -10.87 -0.03
N HIS A 94 -6.51 -10.29 -1.23
CA HIS A 94 -5.97 -8.95 -1.42
C HIS A 94 -6.81 -7.89 -0.69
N GLN A 95 -8.14 -7.96 -0.79
CA GLN A 95 -9.04 -7.03 -0.09
C GLN A 95 -8.98 -7.21 1.43
N SER A 96 -8.97 -8.44 1.92
CA SER A 96 -8.87 -8.74 3.35
C SER A 96 -7.54 -8.25 3.93
N ASN A 97 -6.44 -8.43 3.19
CA ASN A 97 -5.14 -7.94 3.58
C ASN A 97 -5.07 -6.40 3.60
N SER A 98 -5.84 -5.69 2.76
CA SER A 98 -5.93 -4.22 2.82
C SER A 98 -6.45 -3.73 4.16
N VAL A 99 -7.43 -4.45 4.73
CA VAL A 99 -7.99 -4.14 6.05
C VAL A 99 -6.95 -4.37 7.15
N LEU A 100 -6.18 -5.46 7.07
CA LEU A 100 -5.08 -5.73 8.01
C LEU A 100 -3.97 -4.70 7.91
N LEU A 101 -3.61 -4.27 6.68
CA LEU A 101 -2.66 -3.19 6.46
C LEU A 101 -3.16 -1.88 7.10
N LEU A 102 -4.42 -1.51 6.89
CA LEU A 102 -5.02 -0.33 7.51
C LEU A 102 -5.00 -0.41 9.05
N ALA A 103 -5.36 -1.56 9.61
CA ALA A 103 -5.31 -1.79 11.05
C ALA A 103 -3.88 -1.64 11.60
N SER A 104 -2.89 -2.18 10.90
CA SER A 104 -1.48 -2.05 11.29
C SER A 104 -0.98 -0.60 11.26
N LEU A 105 -1.44 0.19 10.28
CA LEU A 105 -1.12 1.63 10.18
C LEU A 105 -1.73 2.42 11.34
N LEU A 106 -3.01 2.19 11.65
CA LEU A 106 -3.69 2.83 12.78
C LEU A 106 -3.04 2.47 14.11
N PHE A 107 -2.69 1.20 14.29
CA PHE A 107 -1.98 0.72 15.47
C PHE A 107 -0.61 1.39 15.60
N SER A 108 0.18 1.42 14.53
CA SER A 108 1.47 2.11 14.48
C SER A 108 1.32 3.58 14.86
N TYR A 109 0.38 4.30 14.23
CA TYR A 109 0.09 5.70 14.53
C TYR A 109 -0.24 5.93 16.01
N TYR A 110 -1.11 5.10 16.59
CA TYR A 110 -1.46 5.16 18.00
C TYR A 110 -0.24 4.96 18.92
N GLN A 111 0.61 3.98 18.61
CA GLN A 111 1.82 3.69 19.39
C GLN A 111 2.84 4.84 19.36
N PHE A 112 2.99 5.50 18.21
CA PHE A 112 3.87 6.67 18.10
C PHE A 112 3.29 7.91 18.79
N LYS A 113 1.98 8.15 18.66
CA LYS A 113 1.29 9.29 19.28
C LYS A 113 1.28 9.20 20.81
N ASN A 114 0.90 8.07 21.39
CA ASN A 114 0.78 7.92 22.84
C ASN A 114 2.12 8.03 23.56
N ASN A 115 3.20 7.67 22.90
CA ASN A 115 4.53 7.75 23.50
C ASN A 115 5.13 9.17 23.39
N ALA A 116 4.65 10.01 22.48
CA ALA A 116 4.97 11.44 22.48
C ALA A 116 4.31 12.19 23.64
N ASN A 117 3.22 11.64 24.19
CA ASN A 117 2.45 12.22 25.29
C ASN A 117 2.85 11.67 26.67
N LYS A 118 3.82 10.75 26.77
CA LYS A 118 4.37 10.36 28.06
C LYS A 118 5.42 11.41 28.47
N PRO A 119 5.23 12.17 29.57
CA PRO A 119 6.30 13.01 30.08
C PRO A 119 7.50 12.11 30.38
N ASN A 120 8.71 12.58 30.02
CA ASN A 120 9.95 11.93 30.42
C ASN A 120 9.94 11.79 31.95
N SER A 121 9.61 10.61 32.46
CA SER A 121 9.85 10.29 33.86
C SER A 121 11.35 10.14 34.02
N LEU A 122 11.94 11.17 34.63
CA LEU A 122 13.31 11.24 35.14
C LEU A 122 13.69 9.99 35.94
#